data_AF-A0A9P8ERC7-F1
#
_entry.id   AF-A0A9P8ERC7-F1
#
_cell.length_a   1.000
_cell.length_b   1.000
_cell.length_c   1.000
_cell.angle_alpha   90.00
_cell.angle_beta   90.00
_cell.angle_gamma   90.00
#
_symmetry.space_group_name_H-M   'P 1'
#
loop_
_entity.id
_entity.type
_entity.pdbx_description
1 polymer ?
#
loop_
_entity_poly.entity_id
_entity_poly.type
_entity_poly.pdbx_seq_one_letter_code
_entity_poly.pdbx_strand_id
1 'polypeptide(L)'
;MSRTKTRRPPQNPPIFTIDASTIVSEVERLLEQSRKVHETILVTVKPEDATFSNVILPLARNQNSISWQLPILGFYEAVSTDEELQDASTEAKQLYADFEIETNTHEGMFALIDAVMKKNEDLEAEDKRLLERYHRNFLRNGLGVTAEKRERFKEIQRQLHQLASEFEKNLREGDKGVWFELEELDGLPNDLVSSLTKSTGEHDGKVLLPFGFTHVSTVLKYAAKSETRRVYYTAYDNRCPKNVSVFKQIMVLRQESAQLLGYANHAAFRIEDKMAKTPDAVMSFLDDLHSRLSDGVRAEVNELKELKNQDLEARGEVSDGKMYLWDQPFYSRMMLEKQSSIDREQIAEFFPLETTVTGVLDIFSHLFGLVFKEIVGEDRDALSSTSQGGDLVWQEDVQMYAVWDDEKEGGSFVGYLYLDLYPRVGKYGGMCNMNLQCGFQQEDGSRHYPATALICNLSKPTATKPSLLTHDQVLLFTSCSSRVYAADMFYSVFKDDPMDSVQGRRYRRLMLEKGASVDEMTTLVGFLGRQPSAEAFYKDLGLQ
;
A
#
# COMPACT_ATOMS: atom_id res chain seq x y z
N MET A 1 -15.03 35.22 22.46
CA MET A 1 -13.63 34.76 22.47
C MET A 1 -13.39 33.94 23.73
N SER A 2 -13.71 32.64 23.68
CA SER A 2 -13.29 31.69 24.70
C SER A 2 -11.88 31.27 24.35
N ARG A 3 -10.91 31.46 25.24
CA ARG A 3 -9.58 30.87 25.11
C ARG A 3 -9.77 29.35 25.17
N THR A 4 -9.85 28.69 24.02
CA THR A 4 -9.74 27.23 23.92
C THR A 4 -8.46 26.83 24.64
N LYS A 5 -8.58 26.06 25.72
CA LYS A 5 -7.43 25.39 26.36
C LYS A 5 -6.66 24.71 25.25
N THR A 6 -5.41 25.11 25.03
CA THR A 6 -4.54 24.50 24.02
C THR A 6 -4.38 23.04 24.39
N ARG A 7 -5.08 22.14 23.67
CA ARG A 7 -4.97 20.69 23.87
C ARG A 7 -3.55 20.28 23.49
N ARG A 8 -2.77 19.82 24.46
CA ARG A 8 -1.42 19.29 24.22
C ARG A 8 -1.51 17.77 24.09
N PRO A 9 -0.98 17.16 23.01
CA PRO A 9 -0.90 15.72 22.88
C PRO A 9 -0.25 15.07 24.11
N PRO A 10 -0.77 13.93 24.60
CA PRO A 10 -0.22 13.20 25.75
C PRO A 10 1.06 12.44 25.41
N GLN A 11 1.35 12.24 24.12
CA GLN A 11 2.53 11.57 23.59
C GLN A 11 3.28 12.55 22.69
N ASN A 12 4.60 12.56 22.75
CA ASN A 12 5.40 13.35 21.81
C ASN A 12 5.36 12.71 20.40
N PRO A 13 5.37 13.53 19.34
CA PRO A 13 5.43 13.01 17.98
C PRO A 13 6.78 12.33 17.67
N PRO A 14 6.84 11.48 16.64
CA PRO A 14 8.09 10.99 16.06
C PRO A 14 9.08 12.11 15.73
N ILE A 15 10.37 11.80 15.86
CA ILE A 15 11.49 12.68 15.54
C ILE A 15 12.27 12.07 14.38
N PHE A 16 12.70 12.91 13.45
CA PHE A 16 13.34 12.52 12.19
C PHE A 16 14.76 13.08 12.03
N THR A 17 15.58 12.99 13.09
CA THR A 17 16.94 13.58 13.13
C THR A 17 18.07 12.55 13.05
N ILE A 18 17.78 11.29 12.75
CA ILE A 18 18.83 10.26 12.71
C ILE A 18 19.70 10.44 11.47
N ASP A 19 20.99 10.13 11.62
CA ASP A 19 21.96 10.18 10.53
C ASP A 19 22.24 8.78 9.96
N ALA A 20 22.81 8.73 8.76
CA ALA A 20 23.14 7.47 8.08
C ALA A 20 24.08 6.59 8.91
N SER A 21 24.99 7.20 9.67
CA SER A 21 26.01 6.51 10.46
C SER A 21 25.46 5.78 11.69
N THR A 22 24.26 6.15 12.14
CA THR A 22 23.66 5.65 13.39
C THR A 22 22.51 4.68 13.17
N ILE A 23 21.79 4.74 12.03
CA ILE A 23 20.64 3.87 11.73
C ILE A 23 20.95 2.39 12.00
N VAL A 24 22.02 1.87 11.41
CA VAL A 24 22.37 0.44 11.49
C VAL A 24 22.63 0.04 12.94
N SER A 25 23.44 0.82 13.66
CA SER A 25 23.78 0.55 15.05
C SER A 25 22.54 0.59 15.98
N GLU A 26 21.57 1.45 15.69
CA GLU A 26 20.35 1.55 16.48
C GLU A 26 19.41 0.36 16.23
N VAL A 27 19.31 -0.10 14.97
CA VAL A 27 18.61 -1.35 14.66
C VAL A 27 19.29 -2.51 15.38
N GLU A 28 20.60 -2.70 15.25
CA GLU A 28 21.34 -3.76 15.93
C GLU A 28 21.09 -3.75 17.45
N ARG A 29 21.09 -2.56 18.07
CA ARG A 29 20.76 -2.39 19.49
C ARG A 29 19.35 -2.88 19.83
N LEU A 30 18.35 -2.55 19.01
CA LEU A 30 16.96 -2.99 19.19
C LEU A 30 16.82 -4.51 19.00
N LEU A 31 17.47 -5.07 17.98
CA LEU A 31 17.46 -6.51 17.72
C LEU A 31 18.12 -7.28 18.86
N GLU A 32 19.25 -6.81 19.37
CA GLU A 32 19.94 -7.43 20.51
C GLU A 32 19.12 -7.39 21.79
N GLN A 33 18.39 -6.29 22.05
CA GLN A 33 17.42 -6.24 23.15
C GLN A 33 16.31 -7.28 22.98
N SER A 34 15.79 -7.41 21.77
CA SER A 34 14.75 -8.37 21.42
C SER A 34 15.24 -9.83 21.57
N ARG A 35 16.48 -10.13 21.14
CA ARG A 35 17.15 -11.44 21.35
C ARG A 35 17.19 -11.81 22.82
N LYS A 36 17.56 -10.89 23.71
CA LYS A 36 17.62 -11.14 25.15
C LYS A 36 16.26 -11.52 25.75
N VAL A 37 15.17 -10.92 25.26
CA VAL A 37 13.82 -11.33 25.68
C VAL A 37 13.54 -12.77 25.25
N HIS A 38 13.83 -13.12 24.00
CA HIS A 38 13.67 -14.48 23.50
C HIS A 38 14.50 -15.50 24.30
N GLU A 39 15.79 -15.21 24.53
CA GLU A 39 16.68 -16.06 25.32
C GLU A 39 16.18 -16.24 26.76
N THR A 40 15.70 -15.16 27.38
CA THR A 40 15.15 -15.22 28.74
C THR A 40 13.95 -16.16 28.79
N ILE A 41 13.02 -16.06 27.85
CA ILE A 41 11.87 -16.97 27.76
C ILE A 41 12.35 -18.42 27.58
N LEU A 42 13.27 -18.67 26.65
CA LEU A 42 13.79 -20.01 26.35
C LEU A 42 14.51 -20.68 27.52
N VAL A 43 15.19 -19.89 28.37
CA VAL A 43 15.94 -20.41 29.53
C VAL A 43 15.04 -20.59 30.76
N THR A 44 14.04 -19.72 30.93
CA THR A 44 13.23 -19.66 32.16
C THR A 44 11.92 -20.44 32.08
N VAL A 45 11.39 -20.68 30.88
CA VAL A 45 10.10 -21.36 30.68
C VAL A 45 10.34 -22.74 30.06
N LYS A 46 9.73 -23.76 30.66
CA LYS A 46 9.68 -25.11 30.10
C LYS A 46 8.31 -25.35 29.45
N PRO A 47 8.20 -26.26 28.46
CA PRO A 47 6.92 -26.55 27.81
C PRO A 47 5.79 -26.91 28.78
N GLU A 48 6.08 -27.65 29.86
CA GLU A 48 5.10 -28.01 30.89
C GLU A 48 4.53 -26.83 31.69
N ASP A 49 5.30 -25.73 31.80
CA ASP A 49 4.95 -24.54 32.58
C ASP A 49 4.53 -23.36 31.68
N ALA A 50 4.52 -23.56 30.36
CA ALA A 50 4.21 -22.52 29.39
C ALA A 50 2.75 -22.04 29.52
N THR A 51 2.57 -20.72 29.53
CA THR A 51 1.28 -20.02 29.60
C THR A 51 1.27 -18.85 28.61
N PHE A 52 0.09 -18.30 28.34
CA PHE A 52 -0.01 -17.05 27.59
C PHE A 52 0.80 -15.92 28.27
N SER A 53 0.71 -15.83 29.60
CA SER A 53 1.31 -14.75 30.38
C SER A 53 2.84 -14.78 30.45
N ASN A 54 3.48 -15.96 30.34
CA ASN A 54 4.94 -16.11 30.44
C ASN A 54 5.63 -16.37 29.09
N VAL A 55 4.89 -16.66 28.02
CA VAL A 55 5.43 -16.79 26.65
C VAL A 55 4.91 -15.69 25.73
N ILE A 56 3.60 -15.64 25.48
CA ILE A 56 3.03 -14.77 24.43
C ILE A 56 3.04 -13.30 24.83
N LEU A 57 2.61 -12.98 26.05
CA LEU A 57 2.52 -11.60 26.52
C LEU A 57 3.90 -10.89 26.53
N PRO A 58 5.00 -11.51 27.01
CA PRO A 58 6.33 -10.94 26.88
C PRO A 58 6.79 -10.71 25.44
N LEU A 59 6.50 -11.65 24.52
CA LEU A 59 6.79 -11.49 23.09
C LEU A 59 6.04 -10.28 22.50
N ALA A 60 4.76 -10.15 22.82
CA ALA A 60 3.91 -9.06 22.34
C ALA A 60 4.40 -7.70 22.87
N ARG A 61 4.77 -7.62 24.15
CA ARG A 61 5.34 -6.40 24.76
C ARG A 61 6.67 -6.01 24.15
N ASN A 62 7.53 -6.99 23.87
CA ASN A 62 8.78 -6.77 23.17
C ASN A 62 8.55 -6.30 21.72
N GLN A 63 7.56 -6.86 21.02
CA GLN A 63 7.17 -6.38 19.70
C GLN A 63 6.67 -4.93 19.75
N ASN A 64 5.86 -4.58 20.75
CA ASN A 64 5.40 -3.20 20.96
C ASN A 64 6.55 -2.22 21.20
N SER A 65 7.58 -2.61 21.97
CA SER A 65 8.71 -1.73 22.27
C SER A 65 9.57 -1.44 21.03
N ILE A 66 9.84 -2.43 20.18
CA ILE A 66 10.58 -2.22 18.93
C ILE A 66 9.74 -1.48 17.88
N SER A 67 8.41 -1.69 17.86
CA SER A 67 7.49 -1.03 16.92
C SER A 67 7.37 0.48 17.12
N TRP A 68 7.94 1.03 18.19
CA TRP A 68 8.04 2.46 18.40
C TRP A 68 9.05 3.13 17.45
N GLN A 69 10.21 2.51 17.23
CA GLN A 69 11.37 3.13 16.58
C GLN A 69 11.65 2.51 15.21
N LEU A 70 11.57 1.18 15.14
CA LEU A 70 12.02 0.42 13.98
C LEU A 70 11.31 0.82 12.66
N PRO A 71 9.98 1.10 12.63
CA PRO A 71 9.35 1.54 11.39
C PRO A 71 9.93 2.86 10.86
N ILE A 72 10.33 3.79 11.75
CA ILE A 72 10.95 5.07 11.37
C ILE A 72 12.35 4.84 10.79
N LEU A 73 13.13 3.92 11.36
CA LEU A 73 14.47 3.58 10.85
C LEU A 73 14.41 3.00 9.43
N GLY A 74 13.37 2.22 9.12
CA GLY A 74 13.10 1.70 7.77
C GLY A 74 12.35 2.66 6.84
N PHE A 75 11.84 3.79 7.36
CA PHE A 75 11.04 4.74 6.60
C PHE A 75 11.88 5.60 5.65
N TYR A 76 13.12 5.89 6.03
CA TYR A 76 14.01 6.78 5.28
C TYR A 76 14.34 6.30 3.86
N GLU A 77 14.41 4.98 3.61
CA GLU A 77 14.52 4.40 2.26
C GLU A 77 13.46 4.98 1.32
N ALA A 78 12.24 5.22 1.81
CA ALA A 78 11.13 5.65 0.99
C ALA A 78 11.01 7.17 0.83
N VAL A 79 11.63 7.98 1.69
CA VAL A 79 11.34 9.43 1.75
C VAL A 79 12.55 10.35 1.80
N SER A 80 13.72 9.84 2.18
CA SER A 80 14.94 10.64 2.33
C SER A 80 15.37 11.21 0.97
N THR A 81 15.99 12.39 0.98
CA THR A 81 16.71 12.96 -0.15
C THR A 81 18.22 12.69 -0.09
N ASP A 82 18.70 12.14 1.03
CA ASP A 82 20.08 11.74 1.27
C ASP A 82 20.25 10.25 0.93
N GLU A 83 21.09 9.95 -0.06
CA GLU A 83 21.37 8.61 -0.57
C GLU A 83 22.05 7.73 0.49
N GLU A 84 22.98 8.28 1.30
CA GLU A 84 23.64 7.50 2.37
C GLU A 84 22.62 7.07 3.44
N LEU A 85 21.65 7.94 3.74
CA LEU A 85 20.57 7.63 4.68
C LEU A 85 19.59 6.60 4.11
N GLN A 86 19.33 6.62 2.80
CA GLN A 86 18.51 5.60 2.13
C GLN A 86 19.17 4.23 2.16
N ASP A 87 20.47 4.19 1.87
CA ASP A 87 21.26 2.95 1.87
C ASP A 87 21.32 2.34 3.28
N ALA A 88 21.61 3.16 4.30
CA ALA A 88 21.60 2.72 5.69
C ALA A 88 20.21 2.23 6.14
N SER A 89 19.12 2.89 5.72
CA SER A 89 17.74 2.47 5.99
C SER A 89 17.39 1.14 5.29
N THR A 90 17.90 0.94 4.08
CA THR A 90 17.75 -0.33 3.33
C THR A 90 18.45 -1.47 4.06
N GLU A 91 19.69 -1.25 4.51
CA GLU A 91 20.45 -2.20 5.31
C GLU A 91 19.73 -2.52 6.63
N ALA A 92 19.22 -1.52 7.34
CA ALA A 92 18.41 -1.68 8.54
C ALA A 92 17.19 -2.61 8.34
N LYS A 93 16.47 -2.45 7.22
CA LYS A 93 15.34 -3.33 6.89
C LYS A 93 15.79 -4.76 6.62
N GLN A 94 16.95 -4.95 5.98
CA GLN A 94 17.51 -6.28 5.75
C GLN A 94 17.88 -6.96 7.07
N LEU A 95 18.54 -6.26 7.99
CA LEU A 95 18.86 -6.77 9.33
C LEU A 95 17.61 -7.19 10.11
N TYR A 96 16.55 -6.38 10.05
CA TYR A 96 15.29 -6.75 10.69
C TYR A 96 14.63 -7.96 10.03
N ALA A 97 14.63 -8.06 8.70
CA ALA A 97 14.11 -9.21 7.98
C ALA A 97 14.84 -10.51 8.35
N ASP A 98 16.17 -10.46 8.47
CA ASP A 98 16.99 -11.60 8.89
C ASP A 98 16.65 -12.02 10.34
N PHE A 99 16.45 -11.04 11.22
CA PHE A 99 16.00 -11.28 12.59
C PHE A 99 14.60 -11.89 12.67
N GLU A 100 13.65 -11.44 11.85
CA GLU A 100 12.30 -12.04 11.77
C GLU A 100 12.37 -13.49 11.29
N ILE A 101 13.23 -13.81 10.32
CA ILE A 101 13.42 -15.19 9.86
C ILE A 101 13.99 -16.05 10.98
N GLU A 102 15.03 -15.57 11.66
CA GLU A 102 15.66 -16.29 12.77
C GLU A 102 14.65 -16.62 13.87
N THR A 103 13.90 -15.61 14.32
CA THR A 103 12.94 -15.75 15.43
C THR A 103 11.74 -16.61 15.06
N ASN A 104 11.18 -16.45 13.86
CA ASN A 104 10.02 -17.22 13.40
C ASN A 104 10.35 -18.66 12.97
N THR A 105 11.65 -19.03 12.92
CA THR A 105 12.10 -20.40 12.65
C THR A 105 12.73 -21.08 13.87
N HIS A 106 12.68 -20.43 15.04
CA HIS A 106 13.27 -20.96 16.27
C HIS A 106 12.42 -22.11 16.88
N GLU A 107 12.98 -23.32 16.87
CA GLU A 107 12.28 -24.55 17.28
C GLU A 107 11.87 -24.56 18.76
N GLY A 108 12.76 -24.12 19.65
CA GLY A 108 12.46 -24.01 21.08
C GLY A 108 11.28 -23.08 21.36
N MET A 109 11.23 -21.91 20.71
CA MET A 109 10.15 -20.95 20.89
C MET A 109 8.83 -21.51 20.38
N PHE A 110 8.83 -22.21 19.23
CA PHE A 110 7.64 -22.90 18.76
C PHE A 110 7.17 -24.00 19.71
N ALA A 111 8.08 -24.78 20.31
CA ALA A 111 7.69 -25.78 21.29
C ALA A 111 6.97 -25.17 22.51
N LEU A 112 7.40 -23.98 22.95
CA LEU A 112 6.70 -23.23 24.01
C LEU A 112 5.33 -22.74 23.54
N ILE A 113 5.24 -22.08 22.38
CA ILE A 113 3.97 -21.55 21.84
C ILE A 113 2.96 -22.68 21.57
N ASP A 114 3.43 -23.81 21.02
CA ASP A 114 2.60 -25.00 20.78
C ASP A 114 2.10 -25.62 22.10
N ALA A 115 2.91 -25.61 23.16
CA ALA A 115 2.48 -26.02 24.48
C ALA A 115 1.39 -25.09 25.05
N VAL A 116 1.54 -23.76 24.92
CA VAL A 116 0.50 -22.79 25.30
C VAL A 116 -0.79 -23.06 24.52
N MET A 117 -0.69 -23.30 23.21
CA MET A 117 -1.85 -23.56 22.35
C MET A 117 -2.59 -24.85 22.76
N LYS A 118 -1.86 -25.91 23.12
CA LYS A 118 -2.42 -27.20 23.58
C LYS A 118 -3.06 -27.11 24.96
N LYS A 119 -2.54 -26.24 25.82
CA LYS A 119 -3.09 -26.02 27.17
C LYS A 119 -4.49 -25.41 27.13
N ASN A 120 -4.80 -24.68 26.05
CA ASN A 120 -6.12 -24.10 25.79
C ASN A 120 -6.66 -23.32 27.00
N GLU A 121 -5.84 -22.37 27.46
CA GLU A 121 -6.19 -21.45 28.54
C GLU A 121 -7.45 -20.64 28.19
N ASP A 122 -8.23 -20.26 29.20
CA ASP A 122 -9.38 -19.37 29.03
C ASP A 122 -8.86 -17.94 28.84
N LEU A 123 -8.81 -17.48 27.60
CA LEU A 123 -8.24 -16.20 27.18
C LEU A 123 -9.32 -15.28 26.62
N GLU A 124 -9.13 -13.98 26.81
CA GLU A 124 -9.91 -12.96 26.12
C GLU A 124 -9.78 -13.11 24.60
N ALA A 125 -10.77 -12.62 23.85
CA ALA A 125 -10.86 -12.86 22.41
C ALA A 125 -9.63 -12.39 21.62
N GLU A 126 -9.07 -11.23 21.99
CA GLU A 126 -7.88 -10.66 21.35
C GLU A 126 -6.61 -11.46 21.69
N ASP A 127 -6.44 -11.86 22.95
CA ASP A 127 -5.31 -12.68 23.41
C ASP A 127 -5.31 -14.06 22.73
N LYS A 128 -6.48 -14.69 22.61
CA LYS A 128 -6.64 -15.94 21.87
C LYS A 128 -6.24 -15.78 20.41
N ARG A 129 -6.72 -14.72 19.75
CA ARG A 129 -6.37 -14.44 18.35
C ARG A 129 -4.87 -14.18 18.20
N LEU A 130 -4.25 -13.48 19.15
CA LEU A 130 -2.80 -13.22 19.14
C LEU A 130 -2.00 -14.53 19.23
N LEU A 131 -2.36 -15.41 20.16
CA LEU A 131 -1.76 -16.75 20.30
C LEU A 131 -1.91 -17.56 19.00
N GLU A 132 -3.10 -17.60 18.42
CA GLU A 132 -3.36 -18.29 17.15
C GLU A 132 -2.52 -17.72 16.00
N ARG A 133 -2.30 -16.40 15.96
CA ARG A 133 -1.45 -15.75 14.95
C ARG A 133 0.02 -16.12 15.12
N TYR A 134 0.56 -16.11 16.35
CA TYR A 134 1.92 -16.57 16.61
C TYR A 134 2.08 -18.03 16.17
N HIS A 135 1.22 -18.92 16.67
CA HIS A 135 1.28 -20.35 16.34
C HIS A 135 1.22 -20.61 14.84
N ARG A 136 0.25 -19.99 14.15
CA ARG A 136 0.11 -20.09 12.68
C ARG A 136 1.34 -19.56 11.96
N ASN A 137 1.96 -18.48 12.42
CA ASN A 137 3.17 -17.94 11.79
C ASN A 137 4.32 -18.97 11.81
N PHE A 138 4.56 -19.62 12.94
CA PHE A 138 5.58 -20.69 13.04
C PHE A 138 5.25 -21.90 12.15
N LEU A 139 3.99 -22.32 12.08
CA LEU A 139 3.57 -23.41 11.19
C LEU A 139 3.85 -23.06 9.71
N ARG A 140 3.54 -21.83 9.31
CA ARG A 140 3.80 -21.31 7.95
C ARG A 140 5.28 -21.15 7.63
N ASN A 141 6.13 -21.10 8.66
CA ASN A 141 7.59 -21.14 8.56
C ASN A 141 8.17 -22.56 8.66
N GLY A 142 7.35 -23.60 8.56
CA GLY A 142 7.79 -24.99 8.47
C GLY A 142 8.07 -25.67 9.80
N LEU A 143 7.66 -25.09 10.94
CA LEU A 143 7.90 -25.73 12.24
C LEU A 143 6.88 -26.83 12.57
N GLY A 144 5.78 -26.92 11.80
CA GLY A 144 4.82 -28.03 11.87
C GLY A 144 5.19 -29.30 11.08
N VAL A 145 6.29 -29.30 10.33
CA VAL A 145 6.69 -30.44 9.49
C VAL A 145 7.90 -31.19 10.06
N THR A 146 8.15 -32.40 9.55
CA THR A 146 9.33 -33.22 9.89
C THR A 146 10.64 -32.49 9.59
N ALA A 147 11.71 -32.80 10.33
CA ALA A 147 13.04 -32.18 10.14
C ALA A 147 13.54 -32.23 8.67
N GLU A 148 13.37 -33.36 7.98
CA GLU A 148 13.76 -33.49 6.56
C GLU A 148 13.03 -32.49 5.65
N LYS A 149 11.69 -32.46 5.73
CA LYS A 149 10.87 -31.48 5.00
C LYS A 149 11.22 -30.05 5.36
N ARG A 150 11.56 -29.78 6.63
CA ARG A 150 11.94 -28.45 7.11
C ARG A 150 13.24 -27.97 6.50
N GLU A 151 14.27 -28.82 6.42
CA GLU A 151 15.54 -28.45 5.79
C GLU A 151 15.36 -28.18 4.29
N ARG A 152 14.56 -28.99 3.59
CA ARG A 152 14.20 -28.71 2.21
C ARG A 152 13.42 -27.39 2.07
N PHE A 153 12.47 -27.13 2.97
CA PHE A 153 11.70 -25.89 2.99
C PHE A 153 12.61 -24.65 3.18
N LYS A 154 13.55 -24.71 4.13
CA LYS A 154 14.54 -23.63 4.36
C LYS A 154 15.37 -23.34 3.11
N GLU A 155 15.86 -24.38 2.45
CA GLU A 155 16.63 -24.25 1.20
C GLU A 155 15.79 -23.58 0.10
N ILE A 156 14.54 -24.00 -0.06
CA ILE A 156 13.62 -23.37 -1.01
C ILE A 156 13.40 -21.89 -0.67
N GLN A 157 13.21 -21.53 0.61
CA GLN A 157 13.05 -20.12 0.97
C GLN A 157 14.29 -19.31 0.60
N ARG A 158 15.52 -19.79 0.84
CA ARG A 158 16.74 -19.08 0.43
C ARG A 158 16.82 -18.85 -1.07
N GLN A 159 16.52 -19.89 -1.86
CA GLN A 159 16.48 -19.79 -3.32
C GLN A 159 15.41 -18.80 -3.79
N LEU A 160 14.23 -18.81 -3.17
CA LEU A 160 13.16 -17.85 -3.48
C LEU A 160 13.58 -16.39 -3.18
N HIS A 161 14.26 -16.13 -2.06
CA HIS A 161 14.77 -14.79 -1.74
C HIS A 161 15.82 -14.33 -2.76
N GLN A 162 16.76 -15.19 -3.11
CA GLN A 162 17.77 -14.89 -4.14
C GLN A 162 17.13 -14.59 -5.50
N LEU A 163 16.19 -15.44 -5.94
CA LEU A 163 15.49 -15.26 -7.21
C LEU A 163 14.61 -14.01 -7.22
N ALA A 164 13.97 -13.67 -6.10
CA ALA A 164 13.19 -12.43 -5.98
C ALA A 164 14.10 -11.19 -6.09
N SER A 165 15.24 -11.20 -5.40
CA SER A 165 16.24 -10.12 -5.50
C SER A 165 16.79 -9.99 -6.92
N GLU A 166 17.10 -11.10 -7.58
CA GLU A 166 17.51 -11.12 -8.99
C GLU A 166 16.42 -10.56 -9.91
N PHE A 167 15.16 -10.94 -9.68
CA PHE A 167 14.01 -10.47 -10.45
C PHE A 167 13.88 -8.94 -10.35
N GLU A 168 13.95 -8.39 -9.14
CA GLU A 168 13.88 -6.95 -8.89
C GLU A 168 15.09 -6.20 -9.46
N LYS A 169 16.30 -6.76 -9.29
CA LYS A 169 17.53 -6.20 -9.88
C LYS A 169 17.40 -6.10 -11.40
N ASN A 170 16.94 -7.16 -12.06
CA ASN A 170 16.71 -7.15 -13.49
C ASN A 170 15.69 -6.06 -13.91
N LEU A 171 14.64 -5.82 -13.12
CA LEU A 171 13.69 -4.72 -13.38
C LEU A 171 14.34 -3.33 -13.22
N ARG A 172 15.23 -3.17 -12.23
CA ARG A 172 15.96 -1.91 -12.01
C ARG A 172 17.02 -1.67 -13.08
N GLU A 173 17.69 -2.69 -13.59
CA GLU A 173 18.78 -2.57 -14.57
C GLU A 173 18.30 -2.70 -16.03
N GLY A 174 17.04 -3.11 -16.24
CA GLY A 174 16.47 -3.27 -17.57
C GLY A 174 16.31 -1.96 -18.36
N ASP A 175 15.85 -2.11 -19.61
CA ASP A 175 15.64 -0.99 -20.53
C ASP A 175 14.82 0.13 -19.89
N LYS A 176 15.29 1.36 -20.07
CA LYS A 176 14.73 2.55 -19.41
C LYS A 176 13.70 3.30 -20.25
N GLY A 177 13.64 3.04 -21.54
CA GLY A 177 12.73 3.70 -22.46
C GLY A 177 12.95 3.28 -23.91
N VAL A 178 12.31 3.99 -24.82
CA VAL A 178 12.45 3.81 -26.26
C VAL A 178 12.86 5.14 -26.91
N TRP A 179 13.73 5.05 -27.91
CA TRP A 179 14.20 6.20 -28.67
C TRP A 179 13.25 6.54 -29.82
N PHE A 180 12.84 7.81 -29.88
CA PHE A 180 11.98 8.35 -30.94
C PHE A 180 12.56 9.64 -31.51
N GLU A 181 12.27 9.91 -32.78
CA GLU A 181 12.36 11.25 -33.36
C GLU A 181 11.24 12.13 -32.81
N LEU A 182 11.44 13.45 -32.76
CA LEU A 182 10.42 14.37 -32.22
C LEU A 182 9.11 14.32 -33.01
N GLU A 183 9.18 14.11 -34.32
CA GLU A 183 8.02 14.02 -35.20
C GLU A 183 7.19 12.77 -34.91
N GLU A 184 7.77 11.73 -34.32
CA GLU A 184 7.07 10.50 -33.92
C GLU A 184 6.23 10.69 -32.65
N LEU A 185 6.48 11.75 -31.88
CA LEU A 185 5.83 12.05 -30.61
C LEU A 185 4.60 12.97 -30.74
N ASP A 186 4.08 13.12 -31.95
CA ASP A 186 2.88 13.93 -32.21
C ASP A 186 1.68 13.50 -31.33
N GLY A 187 0.95 14.49 -30.85
CA GLY A 187 -0.17 14.34 -29.91
C GLY A 187 0.20 14.27 -28.43
N LEU A 188 1.48 14.06 -28.07
CA LEU A 188 1.88 14.09 -26.65
C LEU A 188 1.84 15.52 -26.07
N PRO A 189 1.53 15.69 -24.77
CA PRO A 189 1.56 16.99 -24.12
C PRO A 189 2.92 17.70 -24.25
N ASN A 190 2.90 19.01 -24.54
CA ASN A 190 4.12 19.81 -24.72
C ASN A 190 5.03 19.77 -23.48
N ASP A 191 4.46 19.76 -22.27
CA ASP A 191 5.22 19.68 -21.02
C ASP A 191 6.04 18.39 -20.96
N LEU A 192 5.49 17.27 -21.46
CA LEU A 192 6.23 16.01 -21.54
C LEU A 192 7.33 16.11 -22.60
N VAL A 193 7.01 16.51 -23.83
CA VAL A 193 7.98 16.55 -24.94
C VAL A 193 9.14 17.49 -24.63
N SER A 194 8.87 18.65 -24.04
CA SER A 194 9.89 19.64 -23.66
C SER A 194 10.79 19.19 -22.50
N SER A 195 10.33 18.26 -21.66
CA SER A 195 11.16 17.67 -20.61
C SER A 195 12.17 16.64 -21.13
N LEU A 196 11.98 16.13 -22.36
CA LEU A 196 12.85 15.10 -22.93
C LEU A 196 14.14 15.73 -23.48
N THR A 197 15.27 15.13 -23.14
CA THR A 197 16.58 15.60 -23.62
C THR A 197 16.97 14.84 -24.88
N LYS A 198 17.41 15.57 -25.92
CA LYS A 198 17.99 14.96 -27.12
C LYS A 198 19.30 14.28 -26.78
N SER A 199 19.45 13.06 -27.25
CA SER A 199 20.68 12.29 -27.08
C SER A 199 21.73 12.68 -28.11
N THR A 200 22.98 12.38 -27.75
CA THR A 200 24.14 12.50 -28.61
C THR A 200 24.75 11.10 -28.78
N GLY A 201 25.46 10.86 -29.89
CA GLY A 201 26.11 9.56 -30.14
C GLY A 201 25.22 8.57 -30.90
N GLU A 202 25.00 7.37 -30.38
CA GLU A 202 24.31 6.27 -31.11
C GLU A 202 22.85 6.60 -31.47
N HIS A 203 22.22 7.49 -30.70
CA HIS A 203 20.86 7.96 -30.92
C HIS A 203 20.82 9.48 -31.17
N ASP A 204 21.84 9.99 -31.87
CA ASP A 204 21.95 11.43 -32.18
C ASP A 204 20.67 11.97 -32.82
N GLY A 205 20.14 13.05 -32.25
CA GLY A 205 18.91 13.70 -32.69
C GLY A 205 17.61 13.16 -32.06
N LYS A 206 17.61 11.92 -31.56
CA LYS A 206 16.44 11.29 -30.92
C LYS A 206 16.30 11.67 -29.45
N VAL A 207 15.08 11.51 -28.94
CA VAL A 207 14.75 11.64 -27.52
C VAL A 207 14.38 10.28 -26.91
N LEU A 208 14.81 10.05 -25.67
CA LEU A 208 14.44 8.85 -24.92
C LEU A 208 13.10 9.07 -24.25
N LEU A 209 12.09 8.27 -24.59
CA LEU A 209 10.80 8.26 -23.92
C LEU A 209 10.82 7.22 -22.79
N PRO A 210 10.84 7.62 -21.50
CA PRO A 210 11.06 6.69 -20.39
C PRO A 210 9.87 5.76 -20.15
N PHE A 211 10.11 4.60 -19.53
CA PHE A 211 9.07 3.65 -19.10
C PHE A 211 8.46 3.96 -17.72
N GLY A 212 8.48 5.23 -17.29
CA GLY A 212 7.87 5.62 -16.02
C GLY A 212 6.35 5.41 -16.05
N PHE A 213 5.75 5.12 -14.89
CA PHE A 213 4.33 4.83 -14.76
C PHE A 213 3.42 5.88 -15.44
N THR A 214 3.73 7.16 -15.22
CA THR A 214 3.01 8.30 -15.83
C THR A 214 3.22 8.36 -17.35
N HIS A 215 4.42 8.05 -17.84
CA HIS A 215 4.75 8.06 -19.26
C HIS A 215 3.93 7.03 -20.03
N VAL A 216 3.81 5.79 -19.52
CA VAL A 216 3.08 4.71 -20.22
C VAL A 216 1.63 5.10 -20.49
N SER A 217 0.93 5.57 -19.45
CA SER A 217 -0.45 6.03 -19.59
C SER A 217 -0.55 7.19 -20.58
N THR A 218 0.33 8.18 -20.49
CA THR A 218 0.29 9.36 -21.37
C THR A 218 0.56 8.98 -22.82
N VAL A 219 1.57 8.14 -23.09
CA VAL A 219 1.94 7.75 -24.45
C VAL A 219 0.82 6.97 -25.13
N LEU A 220 0.25 5.97 -24.45
CA LEU A 220 -0.81 5.16 -25.03
C LEU A 220 -2.13 5.92 -25.19
N LYS A 221 -2.39 6.96 -24.39
CA LYS A 221 -3.61 7.79 -24.49
C LYS A 221 -3.50 8.88 -25.55
N TYR A 222 -2.32 9.49 -25.73
CA TYR A 222 -2.20 10.76 -26.46
C TYR A 222 -1.34 10.68 -27.73
N ALA A 223 -0.41 9.73 -27.88
CA ALA A 223 0.38 9.64 -29.12
C ALA A 223 -0.55 9.37 -30.31
N ALA A 224 -0.58 10.30 -31.27
CA ALA A 224 -1.49 10.28 -32.41
C ALA A 224 -1.18 9.09 -33.34
N LYS A 225 0.12 8.84 -33.57
CA LYS A 225 0.59 7.77 -34.45
C LYS A 225 0.44 6.39 -33.79
N SER A 226 -0.31 5.50 -34.43
CA SER A 226 -0.47 4.12 -33.96
C SER A 226 0.86 3.38 -33.86
N GLU A 227 1.82 3.68 -34.74
CA GLU A 227 3.13 3.04 -34.72
C GLU A 227 3.94 3.41 -33.47
N THR A 228 3.91 4.68 -33.07
CA THR A 228 4.54 5.14 -31.81
C THR A 228 3.96 4.39 -30.62
N ARG A 229 2.62 4.27 -30.55
CA ARG A 229 1.95 3.49 -29.49
C ARG A 229 2.37 2.01 -29.52
N ARG A 230 2.42 1.39 -30.70
CA ARG A 230 2.79 -0.02 -30.89
C ARG A 230 4.22 -0.29 -30.44
N VAL A 231 5.18 0.50 -30.92
CA VAL A 231 6.60 0.34 -30.60
C VAL A 231 6.81 0.53 -29.10
N TYR A 232 6.22 1.58 -28.52
CA TYR A 232 6.34 1.84 -27.08
C TYR A 232 5.69 0.73 -26.24
N TYR A 233 4.45 0.34 -26.54
CA TYR A 233 3.74 -0.74 -25.86
C TYR A 233 4.52 -2.06 -25.89
N THR A 234 4.98 -2.46 -27.08
CA THR A 234 5.69 -3.72 -27.28
C THR A 234 7.02 -3.73 -26.55
N ALA A 235 7.76 -2.62 -26.57
CA ALA A 235 9.01 -2.50 -25.85
C ALA A 235 8.78 -2.54 -24.33
N TYR A 236 7.75 -1.84 -23.84
CA TYR A 236 7.39 -1.81 -22.42
C TYR A 236 6.98 -3.18 -21.87
N ASP A 237 6.15 -3.94 -22.59
CA ASP A 237 5.67 -5.25 -22.16
C ASP A 237 6.74 -6.35 -22.28
N ASN A 238 7.71 -6.19 -23.19
CA ASN A 238 8.83 -7.13 -23.36
C ASN A 238 10.07 -6.79 -22.52
N ARG A 239 9.97 -5.82 -21.61
CA ARG A 239 11.09 -5.47 -20.73
C ARG A 239 11.52 -6.68 -19.90
N CYS A 240 12.82 -6.77 -19.68
CA CYS A 240 13.43 -7.77 -18.80
C CYS A 240 13.11 -9.23 -19.20
N PRO A 241 13.38 -9.66 -20.44
CA PRO A 241 13.09 -11.04 -20.88
C PRO A 241 13.79 -12.11 -20.03
N LYS A 242 14.92 -11.76 -19.38
CA LYS A 242 15.62 -12.59 -18.39
C LYS A 242 14.70 -13.03 -17.23
N ASN A 243 13.73 -12.19 -16.85
CA ASN A 243 12.82 -12.49 -15.75
C ASN A 243 11.82 -13.61 -16.06
N VAL A 244 11.63 -14.01 -17.33
CA VAL A 244 10.77 -15.13 -17.68
C VAL A 244 11.29 -16.45 -17.10
N SER A 245 12.60 -16.70 -17.14
CA SER A 245 13.18 -17.93 -16.58
C SER A 245 13.22 -17.88 -15.04
N VAL A 246 13.55 -16.73 -14.46
CA VAL A 246 13.53 -16.50 -13.02
C VAL A 246 12.13 -16.75 -12.45
N PHE A 247 11.09 -16.19 -13.07
CA PHE A 247 9.71 -16.37 -12.65
C PHE A 247 9.26 -17.84 -12.68
N LYS A 248 9.63 -18.59 -13.72
CA LYS A 248 9.32 -20.03 -13.81
C LYS A 248 9.93 -20.82 -12.66
N GLN A 249 11.18 -20.53 -12.29
CA GLN A 249 11.83 -21.17 -11.14
C GLN A 249 11.11 -20.82 -9.83
N ILE A 250 10.75 -19.55 -9.63
CA ILE A 250 9.96 -19.09 -8.49
C ILE A 250 8.63 -19.85 -8.39
N MET A 251 7.91 -20.05 -9.50
CA MET A 251 6.64 -20.78 -9.51
C MET A 251 6.80 -22.23 -9.05
N VAL A 252 7.80 -22.94 -9.57
CA VAL A 252 8.08 -24.34 -9.21
C VAL A 252 8.43 -24.46 -7.73
N LEU A 253 9.33 -23.60 -7.25
CA LEU A 253 9.75 -23.57 -5.85
C LEU A 253 8.60 -23.21 -4.90
N ARG A 254 7.73 -22.27 -5.28
CA ARG A 254 6.52 -21.92 -4.52
C ARG A 254 5.53 -23.07 -4.43
N GLN A 255 5.38 -23.86 -5.49
CA GLN A 255 4.54 -25.05 -5.50
C GLN A 255 5.10 -26.13 -4.56
N GLU A 256 6.40 -26.43 -4.65
CA GLU A 256 7.06 -27.40 -3.79
C GLU A 256 6.99 -26.97 -2.31
N SER A 257 7.28 -25.70 -2.02
CA SER A 257 7.18 -25.11 -0.68
C SER A 257 5.79 -25.30 -0.06
N ALA A 258 4.73 -25.06 -0.83
CA ALA A 258 3.36 -25.26 -0.36
C ALA A 258 3.05 -26.74 -0.06
N GLN A 259 3.50 -27.65 -0.92
CA GLN A 259 3.31 -29.10 -0.73
C GLN A 259 4.04 -29.63 0.50
N LEU A 260 5.25 -29.13 0.78
CA LEU A 260 6.01 -29.50 1.99
C LEU A 260 5.23 -29.16 3.26
N LEU A 261 4.56 -28.00 3.27
CA LEU A 261 3.71 -27.53 4.36
C LEU A 261 2.31 -28.19 4.40
N GLY A 262 1.98 -29.07 3.45
CA GLY A 262 0.70 -29.79 3.41
C GLY A 262 -0.42 -29.08 2.64
N TYR A 263 -0.12 -28.03 1.89
CA TYR A 263 -1.09 -27.35 1.03
C TYR A 263 -1.08 -27.93 -0.39
N ALA A 264 -2.23 -27.94 -1.05
CA ALA A 264 -2.36 -28.45 -2.42
C ALA A 264 -1.54 -27.65 -3.44
N ASN A 265 -1.47 -26.33 -3.27
CA ASN A 265 -0.73 -25.41 -4.14
C ASN A 265 -0.41 -24.11 -3.41
N HIS A 266 0.42 -23.27 -4.04
CA HIS A 266 0.82 -21.98 -3.47
C HIS A 266 -0.36 -21.03 -3.23
N ALA A 267 -1.39 -21.04 -4.07
CA ALA A 267 -2.56 -20.19 -3.88
C ALA A 267 -3.33 -20.55 -2.61
N ALA A 268 -3.53 -21.84 -2.33
CA ALA A 268 -4.15 -22.31 -1.09
C ALA A 268 -3.38 -21.84 0.15
N PHE A 269 -2.04 -21.93 0.12
CA PHE A 269 -1.18 -21.42 1.19
C PHE A 269 -1.31 -19.90 1.39
N ARG A 270 -1.45 -19.12 0.32
CA ARG A 270 -1.52 -17.65 0.38
C ARG A 270 -2.91 -17.10 0.69
N ILE A 271 -3.98 -17.84 0.41
CA ILE A 271 -5.36 -17.37 0.54
C ILE A 271 -6.00 -17.79 1.88
N GLU A 272 -5.48 -18.81 2.57
CA GLU A 272 -6.00 -19.30 3.86
C GLU A 272 -6.24 -18.19 4.90
N ASP A 273 -5.32 -17.21 4.97
CA ASP A 273 -5.38 -16.08 5.91
C ASP A 273 -6.16 -14.87 5.36
N LYS A 274 -6.70 -14.94 4.14
CA LYS A 274 -7.46 -13.85 3.50
C LYS A 274 -8.96 -14.07 3.66
N MET A 275 -9.76 -13.02 3.43
CA MET A 275 -11.22 -13.10 3.49
C MET A 275 -11.81 -14.16 2.54
N ALA A 276 -11.18 -14.40 1.39
CA ALA A 276 -11.64 -15.40 0.42
C ALA A 276 -11.45 -16.86 0.87
N LYS A 277 -10.53 -17.13 1.81
CA LYS A 277 -10.18 -18.44 2.41
C LYS A 277 -9.70 -19.55 1.45
N THR A 278 -10.24 -19.68 0.23
CA THR A 278 -9.89 -20.74 -0.71
C THR A 278 -9.65 -20.23 -2.15
N PRO A 279 -8.82 -20.92 -2.95
CA PRO A 279 -8.67 -20.62 -4.38
C PRO A 279 -9.97 -20.77 -5.16
N ASP A 280 -10.80 -21.77 -4.85
CA ASP A 280 -12.06 -22.03 -5.55
C ASP A 280 -13.06 -20.87 -5.38
N ALA A 281 -13.10 -20.25 -4.19
CA ALA A 281 -13.91 -19.06 -3.97
C ALA A 281 -13.44 -17.88 -4.84
N VAL A 282 -12.13 -17.70 -4.99
CA VAL A 282 -11.56 -16.66 -5.88
C VAL A 282 -11.89 -16.95 -7.34
N MET A 283 -11.68 -18.18 -7.81
CA MET A 283 -11.96 -18.55 -9.19
C MET A 283 -13.45 -18.43 -9.52
N SER A 284 -14.33 -18.90 -8.63
CA SER A 284 -15.79 -18.77 -8.82
C SER A 284 -16.23 -17.31 -8.94
N PHE A 285 -15.64 -16.42 -8.12
CA PHE A 285 -15.91 -14.98 -8.22
C PHE A 285 -15.40 -14.38 -9.54
N LEU A 286 -14.18 -14.72 -9.96
CA LEU A 286 -13.62 -14.22 -11.22
C LEU A 286 -14.39 -14.73 -12.45
N ASP A 287 -14.85 -15.99 -12.42
CA ASP A 287 -15.63 -16.61 -13.49
C ASP A 287 -17.04 -15.99 -13.60
N ASP A 288 -17.72 -15.76 -12.47
CA ASP A 288 -19.01 -15.04 -12.43
C ASP A 288 -18.85 -13.63 -12.98
N LEU A 289 -17.84 -12.87 -12.51
CA LEU A 289 -17.54 -11.53 -12.99
C LEU A 289 -17.24 -11.50 -14.49
N HIS A 290 -16.43 -12.45 -14.99
CA HIS A 290 -16.12 -12.58 -16.41
C HIS A 290 -17.39 -12.84 -17.23
N SER A 291 -18.26 -13.74 -16.77
CA SER A 291 -19.50 -14.09 -17.48
C SER A 291 -20.45 -12.89 -17.64
N ARG A 292 -20.60 -12.07 -16.59
CA ARG A 292 -21.48 -10.89 -16.60
C ARG A 292 -20.92 -9.74 -17.43
N LEU A 293 -19.59 -9.54 -17.40
CA LEU A 293 -18.94 -8.48 -18.17
C LEU A 293 -18.80 -8.80 -19.67
N SER A 294 -18.81 -10.08 -20.04
CA SER A 294 -18.43 -10.53 -21.40
C SER A 294 -19.19 -9.84 -22.52
N ASP A 295 -20.51 -9.69 -22.41
CA ASP A 295 -21.31 -9.09 -23.47
C ASP A 295 -21.15 -7.55 -23.52
N GLY A 296 -21.05 -6.90 -22.35
CA GLY A 296 -20.77 -5.46 -22.26
C GLY A 296 -19.39 -5.11 -22.84
N VAL A 297 -18.36 -5.87 -22.47
CA VAL A 297 -17.00 -5.72 -23.02
C VAL A 297 -17.00 -5.95 -24.54
N ARG A 298 -17.75 -6.92 -25.05
CA ARG A 298 -17.86 -7.16 -26.50
C ARG A 298 -18.51 -5.98 -27.22
N ALA A 299 -19.56 -5.40 -26.64
CA ALA A 299 -20.23 -4.22 -27.18
C ALA A 299 -19.29 -3.00 -27.20
N GLU A 300 -18.60 -2.74 -26.08
CA GLU A 300 -17.65 -1.63 -25.95
C GLU A 300 -16.47 -1.77 -26.92
N VAL A 301 -15.89 -2.96 -27.05
CA VAL A 301 -14.81 -3.22 -28.03
C VAL A 301 -15.28 -2.99 -29.47
N ASN A 302 -16.54 -3.29 -29.78
CA ASN A 302 -17.09 -3.02 -31.11
C ASN A 302 -17.30 -1.50 -31.34
N GLU A 303 -17.74 -0.76 -30.33
CA GLU A 303 -17.84 0.70 -30.40
C GLU A 303 -16.47 1.34 -30.59
N LEU A 304 -15.46 0.89 -29.87
CA LEU A 304 -14.09 1.37 -30.02
C LEU A 304 -13.51 1.05 -31.41
N LYS A 305 -13.83 -0.11 -31.99
CA LYS A 305 -13.44 -0.45 -33.38
C LYS A 305 -14.08 0.50 -34.39
N GLU A 306 -15.36 0.80 -34.22
CA GLU A 306 -16.07 1.73 -35.09
C GLU A 306 -15.48 3.14 -34.98
N LEU A 307 -15.18 3.60 -33.76
CA LEU A 307 -14.50 4.87 -33.53
C LEU A 307 -13.12 4.92 -34.18
N LYS A 308 -12.35 3.82 -34.08
CA LYS A 308 -11.06 3.68 -34.77
C LYS A 308 -11.20 3.79 -36.29
N ASN A 309 -12.20 3.12 -36.88
CA ASN A 309 -12.43 3.18 -38.32
C ASN A 309 -12.74 4.61 -38.78
N GLN A 310 -13.62 5.31 -38.06
CA GLN A 310 -13.99 6.70 -38.37
C GLN A 310 -12.80 7.65 -38.26
N ASP A 311 -11.99 7.51 -37.22
CA ASP A 311 -10.78 8.32 -37.00
C ASP A 311 -9.73 8.07 -38.09
N LEU A 312 -9.48 6.81 -38.46
CA LEU A 312 -8.56 6.47 -39.55
C LEU A 312 -9.06 7.02 -40.89
N GLU A 313 -10.35 6.89 -41.20
CA GLU A 313 -10.95 7.43 -42.41
C GLU A 313 -10.78 8.96 -42.48
N ALA A 314 -11.04 9.66 -41.37
CA ALA A 314 -10.86 11.12 -41.28
C ALA A 314 -9.39 11.56 -41.48
N ARG A 315 -8.42 10.71 -41.13
CA ARG A 315 -6.98 10.94 -41.33
C ARG A 315 -6.48 10.44 -42.69
N GLY A 316 -7.33 9.81 -43.50
CA GLY A 316 -6.93 9.20 -44.78
C GLY A 316 -6.06 7.94 -44.61
N GLU A 317 -6.15 7.26 -43.46
CA GLU A 317 -5.43 6.03 -43.13
C GLU A 317 -6.30 4.79 -43.38
N VAL A 318 -5.66 3.67 -43.73
CA VAL A 318 -6.36 2.41 -44.01
C VAL A 318 -6.60 1.63 -42.73
N SER A 319 -7.86 1.27 -42.46
CA SER A 319 -8.20 0.35 -41.37
C SER A 319 -8.01 -1.12 -41.77
N ASP A 320 -7.45 -1.91 -40.86
CA ASP A 320 -7.36 -3.37 -40.95
C ASP A 320 -8.50 -4.09 -40.21
N GLY A 321 -9.48 -3.33 -39.68
CA GLY A 321 -10.63 -3.83 -38.94
C GLY A 321 -10.31 -4.43 -37.57
N LYS A 322 -9.07 -4.27 -37.06
CA LYS A 322 -8.62 -4.85 -35.80
C LYS A 322 -8.48 -3.80 -34.71
N MET A 323 -8.64 -4.24 -33.47
CA MET A 323 -8.35 -3.46 -32.28
C MET A 323 -7.15 -4.07 -31.58
N TYR A 324 -6.07 -3.31 -31.44
CA TYR A 324 -4.86 -3.76 -30.76
C TYR A 324 -4.80 -3.25 -29.32
N LEU A 325 -3.97 -3.88 -28.48
CA LEU A 325 -3.84 -3.50 -27.07
C LEU A 325 -3.31 -2.05 -26.91
N TRP A 326 -2.43 -1.60 -27.81
CA TRP A 326 -1.92 -0.23 -27.83
C TRP A 326 -2.91 0.81 -28.39
N ASP A 327 -4.04 0.37 -28.95
CA ASP A 327 -5.11 1.27 -29.42
C ASP A 327 -6.14 1.54 -28.33
N GLN A 328 -6.31 0.61 -27.39
CA GLN A 328 -7.39 0.68 -26.39
C GLN A 328 -7.35 1.98 -25.56
N PRO A 329 -6.22 2.43 -24.99
CA PRO A 329 -6.23 3.64 -24.16
C PRO A 329 -6.53 4.91 -24.97
N PHE A 330 -6.04 4.98 -26.22
CA PHE A 330 -6.25 6.12 -27.12
C PHE A 330 -7.73 6.27 -27.48
N TYR A 331 -8.36 5.20 -27.97
CA TYR A 331 -9.76 5.26 -28.37
C TYR A 331 -10.72 5.28 -27.17
N SER A 332 -10.35 4.71 -26.03
CA SER A 332 -11.15 4.86 -24.80
C SER A 332 -11.19 6.31 -24.34
N ARG A 333 -10.05 7.03 -24.41
CA ARG A 333 -10.00 8.47 -24.16
C ARG A 333 -10.93 9.22 -25.13
N MET A 334 -10.78 9.00 -26.45
CA MET A 334 -11.62 9.67 -27.45
C MET A 334 -13.10 9.37 -27.28
N MET A 335 -13.46 8.13 -26.95
CA MET A 335 -14.83 7.71 -26.69
C MET A 335 -15.40 8.47 -25.49
N LEU A 336 -14.63 8.56 -24.39
CA LEU A 336 -15.02 9.34 -23.22
C LEU A 336 -15.16 10.84 -23.53
N GLU A 337 -14.24 11.43 -24.31
CA GLU A 337 -14.31 12.82 -24.76
C GLU A 337 -15.54 13.09 -25.67
N LYS A 338 -15.94 12.10 -26.47
CA LYS A 338 -17.12 12.20 -27.35
C LYS A 338 -18.44 12.01 -26.59
N GLN A 339 -18.49 11.04 -25.69
CA GLN A 339 -19.68 10.71 -24.91
C GLN A 339 -19.91 11.69 -23.75
N SER A 340 -18.82 12.22 -23.19
CA SER A 340 -18.84 13.15 -22.07
C SER A 340 -18.23 14.47 -22.54
N SER A 341 -19.01 15.55 -22.56
CA SER A 341 -18.51 16.92 -22.78
C SER A 341 -17.70 17.42 -21.56
N ILE A 342 -16.81 16.59 -21.05
CA ILE A 342 -16.05 16.78 -19.81
C ILE A 342 -14.60 17.07 -20.18
N ASP A 343 -14.22 18.33 -20.02
CA ASP A 343 -12.82 18.73 -20.05
C ASP A 343 -12.19 18.47 -18.68
N ARG A 344 -11.31 17.46 -18.62
CA ARG A 344 -10.64 17.05 -17.39
C ARG A 344 -9.64 18.09 -16.89
N GLU A 345 -9.04 18.87 -17.79
CA GLU A 345 -8.12 19.94 -17.41
C GLU A 345 -8.89 21.10 -16.79
N GLN A 346 -10.05 21.44 -17.36
CA GLN A 346 -10.95 22.45 -16.80
C GLN A 346 -11.53 22.02 -15.44
N ILE A 347 -11.90 20.74 -15.26
CA ILE A 347 -12.36 20.24 -13.96
C ILE A 347 -11.26 20.34 -12.90
N ALA A 348 -10.01 20.08 -13.26
CA ALA A 348 -8.90 20.13 -12.30
C ALA A 348 -8.74 21.53 -11.66
N GLU A 349 -9.16 22.60 -12.34
CA GLU A 349 -9.17 23.97 -11.79
C GLU A 349 -10.06 24.12 -10.55
N PHE A 350 -11.05 23.25 -10.37
CA PHE A 350 -11.93 23.21 -9.20
C PHE A 350 -11.36 22.40 -8.02
N PHE A 351 -10.23 21.71 -8.22
CA PHE A 351 -9.55 20.93 -7.19
C PHE A 351 -8.13 21.44 -6.91
N PRO A 352 -7.94 22.69 -6.43
CA PRO A 352 -6.68 23.10 -5.83
C PRO A 352 -6.32 22.18 -4.67
N LEU A 353 -5.05 21.77 -4.59
CA LEU A 353 -4.59 20.79 -3.60
C LEU A 353 -4.94 21.17 -2.16
N GLU A 354 -4.64 22.40 -1.73
CA GLU A 354 -4.86 22.87 -0.36
C GLU A 354 -6.35 22.82 0.05
N THR A 355 -7.22 23.33 -0.82
CA THR A 355 -8.68 23.31 -0.60
C THR A 355 -9.21 21.88 -0.61
N THR A 356 -8.67 21.03 -1.48
CA THR A 356 -9.09 19.62 -1.57
C THR A 356 -8.70 18.84 -0.32
N VAL A 357 -7.46 19.00 0.18
CA VAL A 357 -7.01 18.38 1.43
C VAL A 357 -7.89 18.82 2.60
N THR A 358 -8.16 20.12 2.72
CA THR A 358 -9.03 20.66 3.77
C THR A 358 -10.43 20.05 3.68
N GLY A 359 -11.05 20.02 2.49
CA GLY A 359 -12.38 19.44 2.30
C GLY A 359 -12.44 17.95 2.62
N VAL A 360 -11.40 17.17 2.28
CA VAL A 360 -11.30 15.75 2.64
C VAL A 360 -11.20 15.57 4.15
N LEU A 361 -10.37 16.36 4.84
CA LEU A 361 -10.28 16.32 6.30
C LEU A 361 -11.58 16.75 6.98
N ASP A 362 -12.32 17.70 6.43
CA ASP A 362 -13.64 18.11 6.92
C ASP A 362 -14.67 17.00 6.79
N ILE A 363 -14.67 16.27 5.66
CA ILE A 363 -15.53 15.09 5.47
C ILE A 363 -15.22 14.03 6.54
N PHE A 364 -13.94 13.73 6.77
CA PHE A 364 -13.54 12.79 7.83
C PHE A 364 -13.90 13.29 9.23
N SER A 365 -13.75 14.59 9.49
CA SER A 365 -14.12 15.22 10.76
C SER A 365 -15.61 15.01 11.06
N HIS A 366 -16.46 15.29 10.06
CA HIS A 366 -17.91 15.14 10.18
C HIS A 366 -18.34 13.68 10.32
N LEU A 367 -17.83 12.80 9.45
CA LEU A 367 -18.24 11.39 9.44
C LEU A 367 -17.77 10.63 10.68
N PHE A 368 -16.53 10.86 11.11
CA PHE A 368 -15.89 10.05 12.15
C PHE A 368 -15.81 10.73 13.52
N GLY A 369 -16.31 11.97 13.65
CA GLY A 369 -16.25 12.73 14.89
C GLY A 369 -14.82 13.05 15.28
N LEU A 370 -14.02 13.48 14.30
CA LEU A 370 -12.60 13.79 14.47
C LEU A 370 -12.35 15.29 14.36
N VAL A 371 -11.23 15.74 14.92
CA VAL A 371 -10.72 17.11 14.80
C VAL A 371 -9.25 17.02 14.41
N PHE A 372 -8.93 17.50 13.21
CA PHE A 372 -7.56 17.63 12.72
C PHE A 372 -7.02 19.01 13.08
N LYS A 373 -5.99 19.06 13.93
CA LYS A 373 -5.28 20.30 14.25
C LYS A 373 -3.92 20.27 13.59
N GLU A 374 -3.72 21.12 12.58
CA GLU A 374 -2.41 21.29 11.96
C GLU A 374 -1.37 21.81 12.98
N ILE A 375 -0.15 21.28 12.93
CA ILE A 375 0.96 21.62 13.80
C ILE A 375 2.01 22.37 12.96
N VAL A 376 2.10 23.68 13.20
CA VAL A 376 2.97 24.61 12.47
C VAL A 376 3.58 25.65 13.42
N GLY A 377 4.68 26.29 13.00
CA GLY A 377 5.31 27.40 13.74
C GLY A 377 5.63 27.06 15.20
N GLU A 378 5.31 27.98 16.12
CA GLU A 378 5.59 27.84 17.55
C GLU A 378 4.94 26.60 18.19
N ASP A 379 3.77 26.17 17.70
CA ASP A 379 3.11 24.94 18.17
C ASP A 379 3.95 23.70 17.83
N ARG A 380 4.68 23.72 16.69
CA ARG A 380 5.59 22.65 16.30
C ARG A 380 6.86 22.67 17.14
N ASP A 381 7.46 23.83 17.34
CA ASP A 381 8.67 23.99 18.18
C ASP A 381 8.43 23.54 19.62
N ALA A 382 7.26 23.87 20.20
CA ALA A 382 6.90 23.51 21.56
C ALA A 382 6.64 22.01 21.78
N LEU A 383 6.37 21.26 20.71
CA LEU A 383 6.17 19.80 20.75
C LEU A 383 7.47 19.03 20.53
N SER A 384 8.48 19.65 19.93
CA SER A 384 9.77 19.02 19.70
C SER A 384 10.56 18.86 21.00
N SER A 385 11.16 17.70 21.22
CA SER A 385 12.01 17.48 22.39
C SER A 385 13.36 18.22 22.28
N THR A 386 13.74 18.65 21.08
CA THR A 386 14.96 19.44 20.81
C THR A 386 14.68 20.95 20.79
N SER A 387 13.42 21.36 20.99
CA SER A 387 12.92 22.73 20.75
C SER A 387 13.10 23.21 19.31
N GLN A 388 13.32 22.29 18.35
CA GLN A 388 13.37 22.60 16.92
C GLN A 388 12.24 21.86 16.21
N GLY A 389 11.23 22.57 15.72
CA GLY A 389 10.08 21.97 15.07
C GLY A 389 10.40 21.27 13.75
N GLY A 390 11.49 21.65 13.10
CA GLY A 390 12.00 20.98 11.88
C GLY A 390 12.28 19.49 12.11
N ASP A 391 12.68 19.12 13.32
CA ASP A 391 13.02 17.74 13.69
C ASP A 391 11.80 16.80 13.71
N LEU A 392 10.58 17.34 13.66
CA LEU A 392 9.34 16.57 13.67
C LEU A 392 8.88 16.15 12.27
N VAL A 393 9.58 16.58 11.22
CA VAL A 393 9.29 16.24 9.83
C VAL A 393 10.59 15.89 9.09
N TRP A 394 10.52 15.01 8.09
CA TRP A 394 11.70 14.61 7.31
C TRP A 394 12.00 15.57 6.14
N GLN A 395 11.05 16.43 5.78
CA GLN A 395 11.15 17.44 4.72
C GLN A 395 10.28 18.65 5.06
N GLU A 396 10.64 19.81 4.50
CA GLU A 396 9.95 21.09 4.76
C GLU A 396 8.49 21.12 4.29
N ASP A 397 8.18 20.41 3.19
CA ASP A 397 6.85 20.40 2.57
C ASP A 397 5.87 19.39 3.20
N VAL A 398 6.29 18.71 4.27
CA VAL A 398 5.46 17.75 5.01
C VAL A 398 4.54 18.49 5.98
N GLN A 399 3.23 18.26 5.82
CA GLN A 399 2.22 18.75 6.74
C GLN A 399 2.02 17.75 7.89
N MET A 400 1.79 18.25 9.10
CA MET A 400 1.65 17.44 10.30
C MET A 400 0.39 17.85 11.05
N TYR A 401 -0.42 16.88 11.47
CA TYR A 401 -1.67 17.10 12.20
C TYR A 401 -1.70 16.26 13.48
N ALA A 402 -2.13 16.87 14.58
CA ALA A 402 -2.62 16.15 15.76
C ALA A 402 -4.12 15.88 15.58
N VAL A 403 -4.52 14.62 15.71
CA VAL A 403 -5.89 14.17 15.55
C VAL A 403 -6.51 13.91 16.91
N TRP A 404 -7.71 14.45 17.11
CA TRP A 404 -8.49 14.31 18.33
C TRP A 404 -9.88 13.80 18.03
N ASP A 405 -10.50 13.17 19.01
CA ASP A 405 -11.94 13.05 19.04
C ASP A 405 -12.56 14.43 19.22
N ASP A 406 -13.72 14.62 18.58
CA ASP A 406 -14.54 15.78 18.87
C ASP A 406 -15.02 15.75 20.35
N GLU A 407 -15.50 16.89 20.86
CA GLU A 407 -15.96 16.99 22.25
C GLU A 407 -17.13 16.03 22.57
N LYS A 408 -17.95 15.65 21.58
CA LYS A 408 -19.08 14.74 21.77
C LYS A 408 -18.63 13.29 21.85
N GLU A 409 -17.50 12.97 21.22
CA GLU A 409 -16.82 11.67 21.25
C GLU A 409 -15.82 11.55 22.41
N GLY A 410 -15.72 12.56 23.27
CA GLY A 410 -14.93 12.52 24.52
C GLY A 410 -13.62 13.29 24.48
N GLY A 411 -13.26 13.88 23.34
CA GLY A 411 -12.11 14.79 23.24
C GLY A 411 -10.73 14.13 23.38
N SER A 412 -10.64 12.81 23.36
CA SER A 412 -9.39 12.06 23.48
C SER A 412 -8.43 12.34 22.32
N PHE A 413 -7.13 12.21 22.59
CA PHE A 413 -6.14 12.18 21.52
C PHE A 413 -6.28 10.88 20.73
N VAL A 414 -6.15 10.94 19.40
CA VAL A 414 -6.31 9.77 18.53
C VAL A 414 -4.96 9.34 17.96
N GLY A 415 -4.13 10.28 17.53
CA GLY A 415 -2.81 10.04 16.96
C GLY A 415 -2.30 11.18 16.08
N TYR A 416 -1.26 10.91 15.30
CA TYR A 416 -0.66 11.85 14.36
C TYR A 416 -0.86 11.45 12.90
N LEU A 417 -1.09 12.45 12.04
CA LEU A 417 -1.18 12.30 10.59
C LEU A 417 -0.14 13.21 9.92
N TYR A 418 0.67 12.63 9.05
CA TYR A 418 1.63 13.34 8.20
C TYR A 418 1.19 13.25 6.75
N LEU A 419 1.24 14.35 6.01
CA LEU A 419 0.94 14.42 4.59
C LEU A 419 2.19 14.85 3.82
N ASP A 420 2.73 13.93 3.02
CA ASP A 420 3.89 14.15 2.15
C ASP A 420 3.45 14.07 0.69
N LEU A 421 2.99 15.20 0.16
CA LEU A 421 2.12 15.22 -1.03
C LEU A 421 2.86 15.37 -2.36
N TYR A 422 4.10 15.87 -2.33
CA TYR A 422 4.79 16.30 -3.55
C TYR A 422 5.94 15.36 -3.98
N PRO A 423 6.24 15.25 -5.28
CA PRO A 423 7.38 14.48 -5.76
C PRO A 423 8.70 15.19 -5.45
N ARG A 424 9.75 14.40 -5.20
CA ARG A 424 11.15 14.83 -5.10
C ARG A 424 12.08 13.66 -5.43
N VAL A 425 13.33 13.96 -5.75
CA VAL A 425 14.38 12.95 -5.97
C VAL A 425 14.54 12.12 -4.69
N GLY A 426 14.74 10.81 -4.84
CA GLY A 426 14.87 9.86 -3.72
C GLY A 426 13.54 9.37 -3.15
N LYS A 427 12.45 10.14 -3.24
CA LYS A 427 11.14 9.74 -2.69
C LYS A 427 10.49 8.61 -3.51
N TYR A 428 9.83 7.69 -2.81
CA TYR A 428 8.94 6.67 -3.36
C TYR A 428 7.94 7.28 -4.36
N GLY A 429 7.98 6.81 -5.62
CA GLY A 429 7.22 7.38 -6.73
C GLY A 429 5.73 6.99 -6.81
N GLY A 430 5.25 6.13 -5.90
CA GLY A 430 3.84 5.71 -5.85
C GLY A 430 2.99 6.54 -4.89
N MET A 431 1.76 6.09 -4.63
CA MET A 431 0.91 6.64 -3.57
C MET A 431 0.70 5.54 -2.52
N CYS A 432 0.96 5.83 -1.25
CA CYS A 432 0.79 4.85 -0.18
C CYS A 432 0.60 5.50 1.19
N ASN A 433 0.09 4.72 2.15
CA ASN A 433 0.12 5.08 3.56
C ASN A 433 1.17 4.20 4.26
N MET A 434 2.08 4.82 5.01
CA MET A 434 3.08 4.14 5.82
C MET A 434 2.85 4.40 7.31
N ASN A 435 2.75 3.34 8.10
CA ASN A 435 2.60 3.46 9.55
C ASN A 435 3.98 3.74 10.17
N LEU A 436 4.10 4.87 10.88
CA LEU A 436 5.32 5.27 11.58
C LEU A 436 5.36 4.71 12.99
N GLN A 437 4.21 4.70 13.66
CA GLN A 437 4.05 4.19 15.03
C GLN A 437 2.70 3.48 15.16
N CYS A 438 2.68 2.33 15.83
CA CYS A 438 1.46 1.54 16.02
C CYS A 438 0.73 1.91 17.33
N GLY A 439 -0.60 1.90 17.33
CA GLY A 439 -1.38 2.09 18.55
C GLY A 439 -1.52 0.80 19.35
N PHE A 440 -1.21 0.83 20.65
CA PHE A 440 -1.35 -0.33 21.55
C PHE A 440 -1.53 0.09 23.01
N GLN A 441 -1.97 -0.85 23.86
CA GLN A 441 -2.05 -0.64 25.30
C GLN A 441 -0.70 -0.93 25.97
N GLN A 442 -0.26 -0.02 26.84
CA GLN A 442 0.96 -0.14 27.63
C GLN A 442 0.72 -0.93 28.91
N GLU A 443 1.79 -1.35 29.58
CA GLU A 443 1.72 -2.15 30.81
C GLU A 443 1.03 -1.43 31.97
N ASP A 444 1.16 -0.10 32.02
CA ASP A 444 0.50 0.75 33.02
C ASP A 444 -0.99 1.02 32.71
N GLY A 445 -1.51 0.44 31.64
CA GLY A 445 -2.88 0.63 31.17
C GLY A 445 -3.09 1.89 30.33
N SER A 446 -2.06 2.72 30.15
CA SER A 446 -2.13 3.86 29.23
C SER A 446 -2.04 3.41 27.77
N ARG A 447 -2.30 4.33 26.84
CA ARG A 447 -2.27 4.05 25.40
C ARG A 447 -1.05 4.67 24.75
N HIS A 448 -0.35 3.88 23.95
CA HIS A 448 0.55 4.39 22.93
C HIS A 448 -0.27 4.73 21.68
N TYR A 449 -0.11 5.94 21.15
CA TYR A 449 -0.90 6.47 20.04
C TYR A 449 -0.18 6.26 18.70
N PRO A 450 -0.94 5.96 17.63
CA PRO A 450 -0.36 5.76 16.31
C PRO A 450 0.09 7.08 15.67
N ALA A 451 1.04 6.95 14.75
CA ALA A 451 1.44 7.98 13.80
C ALA A 451 1.52 7.37 12.41
N THR A 452 1.00 8.07 11.39
CA THR A 452 0.98 7.58 10.01
C THR A 452 1.32 8.65 9.00
N ALA A 453 1.93 8.27 7.88
CA ALA A 453 2.31 9.15 6.79
C ALA A 453 1.60 8.76 5.49
N LEU A 454 0.82 9.69 4.94
CA LEU A 454 0.29 9.59 3.58
C LEU A 454 1.31 10.15 2.60
N ILE A 455 1.83 9.29 1.74
CA ILE A 455 2.82 9.63 0.71
C ILE A 455 2.12 9.67 -0.63
N CYS A 456 2.17 10.83 -1.30
CA CYS A 456 1.66 11.04 -2.65
C CYS A 456 2.72 11.69 -3.55
N ASN A 457 2.45 11.75 -4.86
CA ASN A 457 3.30 12.40 -5.85
C ASN A 457 2.47 13.35 -6.73
N LEU A 458 1.80 14.30 -6.08
CA LEU A 458 0.95 15.31 -6.71
C LEU A 458 1.82 16.47 -7.20
N SER A 459 1.56 16.99 -8.40
CA SER A 459 2.39 18.02 -9.04
C SER A 459 2.60 19.22 -8.13
N LYS A 460 3.84 19.73 -8.02
CA LYS A 460 4.11 20.96 -7.27
C LYS A 460 3.46 22.18 -7.95
N PRO A 461 3.03 23.20 -7.19
CA PRO A 461 2.64 24.48 -7.77
C PRO A 461 3.83 25.11 -8.50
N THR A 462 3.56 25.81 -9.59
CA THR A 462 4.52 26.67 -10.29
C THR A 462 4.22 28.13 -9.97
N ALA A 463 5.10 29.05 -10.40
CA ALA A 463 4.88 30.49 -10.20
C ALA A 463 3.57 31.01 -10.85
N THR A 464 3.04 30.30 -11.85
CA THR A 464 1.86 30.72 -12.63
C THR A 464 0.66 29.78 -12.50
N LYS A 465 0.83 28.57 -11.93
CA LYS A 465 -0.23 27.56 -11.84
C LYS A 465 -0.18 26.85 -10.47
N PRO A 466 -1.28 26.84 -9.70
CA PRO A 466 -1.33 26.07 -8.45
C PRO A 466 -1.27 24.56 -8.72
N SER A 467 -1.03 23.77 -7.68
CA SER A 467 -1.19 22.31 -7.77
C SER A 467 -2.67 21.97 -7.94
N LEU A 468 -3.01 21.42 -9.11
CA LEU A 468 -4.38 21.03 -9.48
C LEU A 468 -4.47 19.51 -9.57
N LEU A 469 -5.54 18.95 -9.02
CA LEU A 469 -5.78 17.51 -9.03
C LEU A 469 -6.74 17.13 -10.15
N THR A 470 -6.34 16.16 -10.96
CA THR A 470 -7.26 15.52 -11.90
C THR A 470 -8.26 14.65 -11.14
N HIS A 471 -9.45 14.45 -11.71
CA HIS A 471 -10.48 13.61 -11.10
C HIS A 471 -9.98 12.18 -10.79
N ASP A 472 -9.15 11.60 -11.66
CA ASP A 472 -8.57 10.26 -11.43
C ASP A 472 -7.64 10.24 -10.20
N GLN A 473 -6.91 11.33 -9.93
CA GLN A 473 -6.08 11.47 -8.73
C GLN A 473 -6.90 11.64 -7.45
N VAL A 474 -8.12 12.18 -7.56
CA VAL A 474 -9.08 12.19 -6.44
C VAL A 474 -9.64 10.78 -6.17
N LEU A 475 -9.77 9.94 -7.21
CA LEU A 475 -10.38 8.61 -7.13
C LEU A 475 -9.42 7.42 -6.87
N LEU A 476 -8.10 7.59 -7.02
CA LEU A 476 -7.11 6.49 -7.18
C LEU A 476 -6.91 5.51 -5.98
N PHE A 477 -7.81 5.47 -5.00
CA PHE A 477 -7.58 4.82 -3.71
C PHE A 477 -8.01 3.35 -3.58
N THR A 478 -8.48 2.64 -4.62
CA THR A 478 -9.08 1.29 -4.40
C THR A 478 -8.70 0.18 -5.39
N SER A 479 -8.57 -1.04 -4.87
CA SER A 479 -8.29 -2.29 -5.60
C SER A 479 -9.56 -3.14 -5.83
N CYS A 480 -9.61 -3.95 -6.89
CA CYS A 480 -10.87 -4.60 -7.35
C CYS A 480 -11.57 -5.52 -6.34
N SER A 481 -10.85 -6.27 -5.48
CA SER A 481 -11.48 -7.17 -4.52
C SER A 481 -12.03 -6.45 -3.29
N SER A 482 -11.35 -5.39 -2.82
CA SER A 482 -11.86 -4.54 -1.75
C SER A 482 -13.03 -3.68 -2.21
N ARG A 483 -13.10 -3.35 -3.52
CA ARG A 483 -14.24 -2.63 -4.12
C ARG A 483 -15.57 -3.37 -3.99
N VAL A 484 -15.58 -4.71 -3.98
CA VAL A 484 -16.83 -5.48 -3.80
C VAL A 484 -17.46 -5.18 -2.45
N TYR A 485 -16.70 -5.37 -1.37
CA TYR A 485 -17.17 -5.13 -0.01
C TYR A 485 -17.36 -3.65 0.28
N ALA A 486 -16.51 -2.78 -0.27
CA ALA A 486 -16.67 -1.33 -0.16
C ALA A 486 -17.96 -0.86 -0.82
N ALA A 487 -18.29 -1.37 -2.03
CA ALA A 487 -19.55 -1.08 -2.70
C ALA A 487 -20.73 -1.59 -1.88
N ASP A 488 -20.68 -2.81 -1.32
CA ASP A 488 -21.77 -3.33 -0.49
C ASP A 488 -22.01 -2.49 0.77
N MET A 489 -20.93 -2.07 1.46
CA MET A 489 -21.02 -1.16 2.60
C MET A 489 -21.60 0.20 2.20
N PHE A 490 -21.08 0.81 1.13
CA PHE A 490 -21.55 2.11 0.67
C PHE A 490 -23.02 2.05 0.25
N TYR A 491 -23.38 1.13 -0.65
CA TYR A 491 -24.72 1.07 -1.20
C TYR A 491 -25.79 0.60 -0.20
N SER A 492 -25.40 -0.17 0.82
CA SER A 492 -26.33 -0.63 1.86
C SER A 492 -26.52 0.38 2.99
N VAL A 493 -25.50 1.18 3.31
CA VAL A 493 -25.49 2.01 4.53
C VAL A 493 -25.43 3.50 4.23
N PHE A 494 -24.65 3.92 3.24
CA PHE A 494 -24.33 5.32 2.98
C PHE A 494 -24.98 5.89 1.73
N LYS A 495 -25.61 5.08 0.87
CA LYS A 495 -26.15 5.55 -0.41
C LYS A 495 -27.14 6.71 -0.27
N ASP A 496 -28.06 6.57 0.68
CA ASP A 496 -29.17 7.50 0.85
C ASP A 496 -28.68 8.82 1.45
N ASP A 497 -27.64 8.77 2.29
CA ASP A 497 -26.93 9.93 2.81
C ASP A 497 -25.43 9.60 2.99
N PRO A 498 -24.57 9.95 2.02
CA PRO A 498 -23.13 9.71 2.11
C PRO A 498 -22.45 10.46 3.25
N MET A 499 -23.11 11.47 3.82
CA MET A 499 -22.64 12.29 4.93
C MET A 499 -23.35 11.95 6.25
N ASP A 500 -23.98 10.78 6.38
CA ASP A 500 -24.57 10.33 7.64
C ASP A 500 -23.48 10.07 8.70
N SER A 501 -23.28 11.05 9.58
CA SER A 501 -22.30 10.97 10.67
C SER A 501 -22.60 9.88 11.71
N VAL A 502 -23.86 9.43 11.85
CA VAL A 502 -24.21 8.32 12.74
C VAL A 502 -23.67 7.02 12.17
N GLN A 503 -23.88 6.77 10.88
CA GLN A 503 -23.29 5.61 10.22
C GLN A 503 -21.76 5.73 10.08
N GLY A 504 -21.24 6.93 9.88
CA GLY A 504 -19.79 7.19 9.88
C GLY A 504 -19.12 6.79 11.20
N ARG A 505 -19.66 7.22 12.34
CA ARG A 505 -19.17 6.80 13.67
C ARG A 505 -19.34 5.31 13.91
N ARG A 506 -20.44 4.71 13.44
CA ARG A 506 -20.65 3.26 13.50
C ARG A 506 -19.59 2.50 12.70
N TYR A 507 -19.27 2.97 11.49
CA TYR A 507 -18.21 2.41 10.65
C TYR A 507 -16.85 2.53 11.35
N ARG A 508 -16.51 3.70 11.88
CA ARG A 508 -15.27 3.90 12.66
C ARG A 508 -15.13 2.88 13.79
N ARG A 509 -16.16 2.73 14.64
CA ARG A 509 -16.11 1.85 15.83
C ARG A 509 -16.09 0.35 15.50
N LEU A 510 -16.80 -0.06 14.44
CA LEU A 510 -16.94 -1.48 14.08
C LEU A 510 -15.85 -1.96 13.11
N MET A 511 -15.42 -1.11 12.17
CA MET A 511 -14.47 -1.48 11.11
C MET A 511 -13.05 -0.99 11.38
N LEU A 512 -12.88 0.24 11.88
CA LEU A 512 -11.55 0.86 11.99
C LEU A 512 -10.90 0.61 13.36
N GLU A 513 -11.63 0.85 14.45
CA GLU A 513 -11.10 0.78 15.82
C GLU A 513 -10.68 -0.62 16.26
N LYS A 514 -11.26 -1.66 15.64
CA LYS A 514 -10.88 -3.06 15.90
C LYS A 514 -9.57 -3.44 15.23
N GLY A 515 -9.11 -2.70 14.21
CA GLY A 515 -7.93 -3.07 13.44
C GLY A 515 -7.97 -4.55 13.04
N ALA A 516 -6.91 -5.28 13.38
CA ALA A 516 -6.82 -6.73 13.13
C ALA A 516 -7.12 -7.59 14.37
N SER A 517 -7.69 -7.05 15.45
CA SER A 517 -8.01 -7.81 16.68
C SER A 517 -9.26 -8.69 16.53
N VAL A 518 -10.07 -8.46 15.49
CA VAL A 518 -11.24 -9.26 15.13
C VAL A 518 -11.09 -9.74 13.69
N ASP A 519 -11.68 -10.89 13.35
CA ASP A 519 -11.72 -11.37 11.95
C ASP A 519 -12.53 -10.40 11.08
N GLU A 520 -12.00 -10.11 9.89
CA GLU A 520 -12.49 -9.08 8.97
C GLU A 520 -13.91 -9.39 8.45
N MET A 521 -14.27 -10.66 8.30
CA MET A 521 -15.65 -11.03 7.95
C MET A 521 -16.60 -10.81 9.12
N THR A 522 -16.13 -10.98 10.36
CA THR A 522 -16.95 -10.75 11.55
C THR A 522 -17.28 -9.27 11.71
N THR A 523 -16.30 -8.38 11.51
CA THR A 523 -16.54 -6.92 11.54
C THR A 523 -17.46 -6.49 10.41
N LEU A 524 -17.23 -7.00 9.19
CA LEU A 524 -18.07 -6.69 8.03
C LEU A 524 -19.53 -7.14 8.21
N VAL A 525 -19.76 -8.36 8.70
CA VAL A 525 -21.10 -8.87 9.00
C VAL A 525 -21.75 -8.08 10.12
N GLY A 526 -21.00 -7.70 11.17
CA GLY A 526 -21.50 -6.85 12.24
C GLY A 526 -21.91 -5.45 11.76
N PHE A 527 -21.18 -4.90 10.78
CA PHE A 527 -21.50 -3.61 10.18
C PHE A 527 -22.70 -3.68 9.22
N LEU A 528 -22.78 -4.71 8.37
CA LEU A 528 -23.89 -4.87 7.42
C LEU A 528 -25.16 -5.44 8.06
N GLY A 529 -25.04 -6.17 9.18
CA GLY A 529 -26.13 -6.94 9.77
C GLY A 529 -26.50 -8.21 8.98
N ARG A 530 -25.71 -8.56 7.96
CA ARG A 530 -25.87 -9.72 7.08
C ARG A 530 -24.54 -10.12 6.45
N GLN A 531 -24.51 -11.26 5.77
CA GLN A 531 -23.36 -11.61 4.92
C GLN A 531 -23.21 -10.59 3.77
N PRO A 532 -21.96 -10.25 3.38
CA PRO A 532 -21.72 -9.36 2.27
C PRO A 532 -22.11 -10.01 0.95
N SER A 533 -22.41 -9.17 -0.04
CA SER A 533 -22.85 -9.57 -1.37
C SER A 533 -22.14 -8.76 -2.46
N ALA A 534 -21.92 -9.38 -3.63
CA ALA A 534 -21.35 -8.71 -4.80
C ALA A 534 -22.39 -7.92 -5.62
N GLU A 535 -23.68 -8.04 -5.31
CA GLU A 535 -24.78 -7.40 -6.06
C GLU A 535 -24.63 -5.87 -6.16
N ALA A 536 -24.22 -5.23 -5.07
CA ALA A 536 -23.98 -3.79 -5.06
C ALA A 536 -22.86 -3.39 -6.03
N PHE A 537 -21.80 -4.19 -6.10
CA PHE A 537 -20.69 -3.99 -7.02
C PHE A 537 -21.09 -4.26 -8.47
N TYR A 538 -21.89 -5.30 -8.73
CA TYR A 538 -22.42 -5.55 -10.06
C TYR A 538 -23.30 -4.41 -10.55
N LYS A 539 -24.17 -3.89 -9.69
CA LYS A 539 -24.99 -2.72 -10.00
C LYS A 539 -24.15 -1.47 -10.27
N ASP A 540 -23.05 -1.28 -9.55
CA ASP A 540 -22.09 -0.19 -9.78
C ASP A 540 -21.43 -0.28 -11.17
N LEU A 541 -21.22 -1.52 -11.64
CA LEU A 541 -20.74 -1.80 -13.00
C LEU A 541 -21.85 -1.77 -14.06
N GLY A 542 -23.09 -1.45 -13.69
CA GLY A 542 -24.25 -1.48 -14.61
C GLY A 542 -24.70 -2.89 -15.01
N LEU A 543 -24.28 -3.91 -14.27
CA LEU A 543 -24.63 -5.31 -14.49
C LEU A 543 -25.92 -5.66 -13.74
N GLN A 544 -26.71 -6.58 -14.31
CA GLN A 544 -27.89 -7.19 -13.67
C GLN A 544 -27.57 -8.58 -13.12
#